data_AF-A0A937SLM4-F1
#
_entry.id   AF-A0A937SLM4-F1
#
_cell.length_a   1.000
_cell.length_b   1.000
_cell.length_c   1.000
_cell.angle_alpha   90.00
_cell.angle_beta   90.00
_cell.angle_gamma   90.00
#
_symmetry.space_group_name_H-M   'P 1'
#
loop_
_entity.id
_entity.type
_entity.pdbx_description
1 polymer ?
#
loop_
_entity_poly.entity_id
_entity_poly.type
_entity_poly.pdbx_seq_one_letter_code
_entity_poly.pdbx_strand_id
1 'polypeptide(L)' 'MRYQVRFVEKINSWTVVDTKVGGKVIALHDQKKSADAAAWYEEERWYKCTPSQDEEVAYRG' A
#
# COMPACT_ATOMS: atom_id res chain seq x y z
N MET A 1 -2.67 -8.02 1.32
CA MET A 1 -2.67 -6.57 1.51
C MET A 1 -1.30 -6.11 1.99
N ARG A 2 -0.54 -5.48 1.10
CA ARG A 2 0.79 -4.91 1.35
C ARG A 2 0.70 -3.65 2.20
N TYR A 3 -0.30 -2.82 1.96
CA TYR A 3 -0.51 -1.57 2.69
C TYR A 3 -1.46 -1.77 3.87
N GLN A 4 -1.05 -1.31 5.06
CA GLN A 4 -1.84 -1.38 6.30
C GLN A 4 -2.18 0.01 6.80
N VAL A 5 -3.38 0.15 7.36
CA VAL A 5 -3.80 1.38 8.03
C VAL A 5 -3.59 1.26 9.53
N ARG A 6 -2.88 2.21 10.13
CA ARG A 6 -2.62 2.27 11.58
C ARG A 6 -2.87 3.66 12.13
N PHE A 7 -3.56 3.75 13.25
CA PHE A 7 -3.71 5.01 13.98
C PHE A 7 -2.46 5.29 14.82
N VAL A 8 -1.94 6.51 14.74
CA VAL A 8 -0.79 6.97 15.53
C VAL A 8 -1.27 8.08 16.46
N GLU A 9 -1.46 7.72 17.73
CA GLU A 9 -1.98 8.61 18.77
C GLU A 9 -1.11 9.84 18.99
N LYS A 10 0.23 9.70 18.89
CA LYS A 10 1.20 10.79 19.13
C LYS A 10 0.99 12.00 18.22
N ILE A 11 0.45 11.79 17.02
CA ILE A 11 0.17 12.84 16.03
C ILE A 11 -1.32 12.91 15.68
N ASN A 12 -2.14 12.11 16.35
CA ASN A 12 -3.59 12.01 16.12
C ASN A 12 -3.96 11.80 14.64
N SER A 13 -3.27 10.88 13.95
CA SER A 13 -3.47 10.66 12.51
C SER A 13 -3.54 9.17 12.15
N TRP A 14 -4.25 8.86 11.08
CA TRP A 14 -4.28 7.56 10.41
C TRP A 14 -3.18 7.46 9.37
N THR A 15 -2.42 6.39 9.41
CA THR A 15 -1.19 6.22 8.63
C THR A 15 -1.31 5.02 7.73
N VAL A 16 -0.89 5.17 6.47
CA VAL A 16 -0.78 4.06 5.51
C VAL A 16 0.66 3.58 5.50
N VAL A 17 0.88 2.31 5.82
CA VAL A 17 2.19 1.70 6.04
C VAL A 17 2.41 0.58 5.02
N ASP A 18 3.50 0.64 4.27
CA ASP A 18 3.95 -0.48 3.43
C ASP A 18 4.70 -1.51 4.27
N THR A 19 4.04 -2.65 4.50
CA THR A 19 4.59 -3.74 5.30
C THR A 19 5.68 -4.54 4.58
N LYS A 20 5.80 -4.43 3.26
CA LYS A 20 6.81 -5.14 2.48
C LYS A 20 8.13 -4.36 2.37
N VAL A 21 8.13 -3.06 2.66
CA VAL A 21 9.32 -2.19 2.63
C VAL A 21 9.63 -1.69 4.04
N GLY A 22 9.88 -2.62 4.96
CA GLY A 22 10.36 -2.29 6.32
C GLY A 22 9.40 -1.45 7.16
N GLY A 23 8.10 -1.44 6.85
CA GLY A 23 7.12 -0.64 7.59
C GLY A 23 7.18 0.86 7.26
N LYS A 24 7.55 1.22 6.04
CA LYS A 24 7.61 2.61 5.59
C LYS A 24 6.22 3.26 5.59
N VAL A 25 6.11 4.45 6.20
CA VAL A 25 4.90 5.29 6.12
C VAL A 25 4.85 5.95 4.74
N ILE A 26 3.70 5.82 4.07
CA ILE A 26 3.47 6.36 2.72
C ILE A 26 2.59 7.60 2.77
N ALA A 27 1.56 7.59 3.62
CA ALA A 27 0.64 8.70 3.74
C ALA A 27 0.11 8.84 5.19
N LEU A 28 -0.28 10.08 5.53
CA LEU A 28 -0.96 10.46 6.76
C LEU A 28 -2.32 11.05 6.41
N HIS A 29 -3.34 10.72 7.18
CA HIS A 29 -4.71 11.18 6.97
C HIS A 29 -5.38 11.47 8.31
N ASP A 30 -6.25 12.48 8.33
CA ASP A 30 -7.00 12.86 9.54
C ASP A 30 -8.17 11.90 9.80
N GLN A 31 -8.62 11.18 8.78
CA GLN A 31 -9.77 10.28 8.85
C GLN A 31 -9.38 8.85 8.43
N LYS A 32 -9.91 7.87 9.17
CA LYS A 32 -9.71 6.44 8.87
C LYS A 32 -10.12 6.09 7.44
N LYS A 33 -11.30 6.56 7.03
CA LYS A 33 -11.87 6.27 5.72
C LYS A 33 -10.95 6.70 4.58
N SER A 34 -10.29 7.85 4.71
CA SER A 34 -9.35 8.37 3.72
C SER A 34 -8.07 7.52 3.68
N ALA A 35 -7.57 7.07 4.83
CA ALA A 35 -6.43 6.15 4.89
C ALA A 35 -6.74 4.77 4.30
N ASP A 36 -7.94 4.23 4.56
CA ASP A 36 -8.38 2.95 3.99
C ASP A 36 -8.49 3.04 2.46
N ALA A 37 -9.06 4.14 1.94
CA ALA A 37 -9.13 4.38 0.50
C ALA A 37 -7.74 4.53 -0.15
N ALA A 38 -6.82 5.23 0.52
CA ALA A 38 -5.44 5.38 0.04
C ALA A 38 -4.67 4.05 0.06
N ALA A 39 -4.84 3.23 1.11
CA ALA A 39 -4.24 1.90 1.18
C ALA A 39 -4.74 0.99 0.06
N TRP A 40 -6.04 1.04 -0.26
CA TRP A 40 -6.60 0.30 -1.38
C TRP A 40 -6.06 0.79 -2.73
N TYR A 41 -6.02 2.10 -2.94
CA TYR A 41 -5.47 2.69 -4.16
C TYR A 41 -4.01 2.29 -4.40
N GLU A 42 -3.18 2.31 -3.36
CA GLU A 42 -1.78 1.89 -3.46
C GLU A 42 -1.66 0.38 -3.73
N GLU A 43 -2.53 -0.45 -3.15
CA GLU A 43 -2.59 -1.89 -3.43
C GLU A 43 -2.91 -2.13 -4.91
N GLU A 44 -3.96 -1.48 -5.44
CA GLU A 44 -4.34 -1.59 -6.86
C GLU A 44 -3.26 -1.06 -7.80
N ARG A 45 -2.66 0.09 -7.46
CA ARG A 45 -1.56 0.67 -8.25
C ARG A 45 -0.37 -0.28 -8.28
N TRP A 46 -0.03 -0.89 -7.15
CA TRP A 46 1.03 -1.87 -7.10
C TRP A 46 0.69 -3.08 -7.95
N TYR A 47 -0.47 -3.71 -7.75
CA TYR A 47 -0.91 -4.86 -8.56
C TYR A 47 -0.88 -4.57 -10.06
N LYS A 48 -1.31 -3.39 -10.50
CA LYS A 48 -1.27 -2.97 -11.93
C LYS A 48 0.15 -2.75 -12.45
N CYS A 49 1.10 -2.37 -11.61
CA CYS A 49 2.49 -2.10 -11.99
C CYS A 49 3.43 -3.29 -11.77
N THR A 50 3.01 -4.31 -11.01
CA THR A 50 3.72 -5.59 -11.00
C THR A 50 3.41 -6.30 -12.30
N PRO A 51 4.41 -6.62 -13.15
CA PRO A 51 4.16 -7.49 -14.29
C PRO A 51 3.51 -8.76 -13.77
N SER A 52 2.43 -9.16 -14.42
CA SER A 52 1.75 -10.42 -14.14
C SER A 52 2.82 -11.51 -14.16
N GLN A 53 2.91 -12.34 -13.13
CA GLN A 53 3.90 -13.45 -13.13
C GLN A 53 3.71 -14.38 -14.34
N ASP A 54 2.59 -14.31 -15.04
CA ASP A 54 2.33 -14.97 -16.32
C ASP A 54 3.09 -14.37 -17.53
N GLU A 55 3.49 -13.09 -17.50
CA GLU A 55 4.28 -12.47 -18.59
C GLU A 55 5.78 -12.77 -18.48
N GLU A 56 6.28 -13.15 -17.30
CA GLU A 56 7.70 -13.47 -17.09
C GLU A 56 8.11 -14.81 -17.73
N VAL A 57 7.14 -15.67 -18.06
CA VAL A 57 7.37 -16.95 -18.76
C VAL A 57 7.45 -16.75 -20.29
N ALA A 58 6.87 -15.67 -20.84
CA ALA A 58 6.81 -15.44 -22.28
C ALA A 58 8.15 -14.98 -22.91
N TYR A 59 9.12 -14.52 -22.10
CA TYR A 59 10.43 -14.03 -22.56
C TYR A 59 11.60 -14.93 -22.16
N ARG A 60 11.34 -16.18 -21.73
CA ARG A 60 12.37 -17.20 -21.44
C ARG A 60 12.27 -18.46 -22.31
N GLY A 61 11.46 -18.45 -23.38
CA GLY A 61 11.31 -19.54 -24.34
C GLY A 61 11.88 -19.20 -25.71
#